data_AF-A0A8D8L4S7-F1
#
_entry.id   AF-A0A8D8L4S7-F1
#
_cell.length_a   1.000
_cell.length_b   1.000
_cell.length_c   1.000
_cell.angle_alpha   90.00
_cell.angle_beta   90.00
_cell.angle_gamma   90.00
#
_symmetry.space_group_name_H-M   'P 1'
#
loop_
_entity.id
_entity.type
_entity.pdbx_description
1 polymer ?
#
loop_
_entity_poly.entity_id
_entity_poly.type
_entity_poly.pdbx_seq_one_letter_code
_entity_poly.pdbx_strand_id
1 'polypeptide(L)'
;MPVTCLEVAGGTVMTGSMDHTVKVFRLENHQLQYTLHGHCGPISCLFIDQWQAGMGASGCQDGLLCVWDLSRGGCMYKIEAHDDSIVALACSPSYVISLGLDERIRV
;
A
#
# COMPACT_ATOMS: atom_id res chain seq x y z
N MET A 1 3.21 7.65 15.30
CA MET A 1 3.40 8.64 14.22
C MET A 1 2.06 8.86 13.53
N PRO A 2 1.81 10.01 12.85
CA PRO A 2 0.52 10.27 12.23
C PRO A 2 0.24 9.30 11.08
N VAL A 3 -1.02 8.89 10.95
CA VAL A 3 -1.53 8.18 9.77
C VAL A 3 -1.62 9.18 8.62
N THR A 4 -1.02 8.85 7.50
CA THR A 4 -0.91 9.72 6.31
C THR A 4 -1.97 9.42 5.27
N CYS A 5 -2.37 8.15 5.17
CA CYS A 5 -3.32 7.68 4.17
C CYS A 5 -4.14 6.50 4.71
N LEU A 6 -5.33 6.34 4.13
CA LEU A 6 -6.33 5.35 4.50
C LEU A 6 -7.02 4.87 3.23
N GLU A 7 -7.26 3.58 3.12
CA GLU A 7 -8.08 2.99 2.07
C GLU A 7 -9.00 1.90 2.67
N VAL A 8 -10.20 1.76 2.10
CA VAL A 8 -11.23 0.82 2.58
C VAL A 8 -11.86 0.11 1.40
N ALA A 9 -11.81 -1.22 1.39
CA ALA A 9 -12.50 -2.05 0.41
C ALA A 9 -12.83 -3.44 0.98
N GLY A 10 -13.97 -4.01 0.58
CA GLY A 10 -14.32 -5.40 0.89
C GLY A 10 -14.28 -5.77 2.38
N GLY A 11 -14.65 -4.86 3.28
CA GLY A 11 -14.61 -5.10 4.73
C GLY A 11 -13.21 -5.02 5.35
N THR A 12 -12.20 -4.62 4.58
CA THR A 12 -10.81 -4.44 5.01
C THR A 12 -10.46 -2.95 4.98
N VAL A 13 -9.66 -2.52 5.96
CA VAL A 13 -9.11 -1.17 6.03
C VAL A 13 -7.59 -1.26 6.02
N MET A 14 -6.94 -0.51 5.14
CA MET A 14 -5.49 -0.30 5.15
C MET A 14 -5.17 1.13 5.57
N THR A 15 -4.20 1.29 6.46
CA THR A 15 -3.67 2.60 6.87
C THR A 15 -2.17 2.64 6.67
N GLY A 16 -1.66 3.80 6.27
CA GLY A 16 -0.24 4.08 6.07
C GLY A 16 0.16 5.18 7.03
N SER A 17 1.40 5.11 7.53
CA SER A 17 1.86 5.99 8.60
C SER A 17 3.26 6.53 8.31
N MET A 18 3.59 7.66 8.96
CA MET A 18 4.95 8.19 8.99
C MET A 18 5.93 7.29 9.78
N ASP A 19 5.46 6.22 10.45
CA ASP A 19 6.33 5.18 11.04
C ASP A 19 6.76 4.07 10.06
N HIS A 20 6.47 4.25 8.77
CA HIS A 20 6.86 3.35 7.68
C HIS A 20 6.10 2.02 7.67
N THR A 21 5.07 1.89 8.52
CA THR A 21 4.24 0.68 8.58
C THR A 21 2.91 0.86 7.86
N VAL A 22 2.39 -0.26 7.36
CA VAL A 22 1.02 -0.36 6.89
C VAL A 22 0.24 -1.24 7.86
N LYS A 23 -0.91 -0.77 8.36
CA LYS A 23 -1.77 -1.57 9.24
C LYS A 23 -3.04 -1.97 8.55
N VAL A 24 -3.42 -3.24 8.74
CA VAL A 24 -4.61 -3.86 8.13
C VAL A 24 -5.61 -4.19 9.22
N PHE A 25 -6.85 -3.71 9.08
CA PHE A 25 -7.94 -3.98 10.00
C PHE A 25 -9.09 -4.68 9.29
N ARG A 26 -9.79 -5.57 10.00
CA ARG A 26 -11.08 -6.12 9.56
C ARG A 26 -12.21 -5.31 10.18
N LEU A 27 -13.15 -4.85 9.36
CA LEU A 27 -14.33 -4.11 9.83
C LEU A 27 -15.32 -5.00 10.57
N GLU A 28 -15.39 -6.28 10.23
CA GLU A 28 -16.33 -7.23 10.85
C GLU A 28 -16.15 -7.38 12.37
N ASN A 29 -14.89 -7.36 12.83
CA ASN A 29 -14.54 -7.54 14.23
C ASN A 29 -13.83 -6.33 14.84
N HIS A 30 -13.66 -5.26 14.08
CA HIS A 30 -12.94 -4.03 14.48
C HIS A 30 -11.53 -4.29 15.03
N GLN A 31 -10.85 -5.34 14.56
CA GLN A 31 -9.53 -5.73 15.05
C GLN A 31 -8.43 -5.43 14.02
N LEU A 32 -7.28 -5.03 14.56
CA LEU A 32 -6.01 -5.01 13.85
C LEU A 32 -5.62 -6.46 13.54
N GLN A 33 -5.52 -6.78 12.25
CA GLN A 33 -5.09 -8.10 11.78
C GLN A 33 -3.57 -8.15 11.64
N TYR A 34 -3.01 -7.17 10.92
CA TYR A 34 -1.58 -7.18 10.57
C TYR A 34 -0.96 -5.80 10.71
N THR A 35 0.32 -5.79 11.11
CA THR A 35 1.21 -4.64 10.96
C THR A 35 2.32 -5.06 9.99
N LEU A 36 2.25 -4.52 8.78
CA LEU A 36 3.09 -4.88 7.65
C LEU A 36 4.33 -3.99 7.63
N HIS A 37 5.49 -4.63 7.57
CA HIS A 37 6.80 -4.00 7.53
C HIS A 37 7.45 -4.32 6.19
N GLY A 38 7.97 -3.31 5.51
CA GLY A 38 8.61 -3.50 4.21
C GLY A 38 9.22 -2.24 3.62
N HIS A 39 8.62 -1.09 3.90
CA HIS A 39 9.13 0.21 3.50
C HIS A 39 10.19 0.74 4.45
N CYS A 40 11.08 1.57 3.92
CA CYS A 40 12.14 2.23 4.68
C CYS A 40 11.82 3.70 4.96
N GLY A 41 10.75 4.24 4.37
CA GLY A 41 10.27 5.60 4.60
C GLY A 41 8.76 5.71 4.85
N PRO A 42 8.25 6.93 4.99
CA PRO A 42 6.83 7.18 5.19
C PRO A 42 5.94 6.66 4.06
N ILE A 43 4.79 6.10 4.43
CA ILE A 43 3.80 5.64 3.46
C ILE A 43 3.08 6.86 2.89
N SER A 44 3.05 7.01 1.57
CA SER A 44 2.45 8.14 0.88
C SER A 44 1.07 7.80 0.30
N CYS A 45 0.88 6.58 -0.17
CA CYS A 45 -0.35 6.14 -0.83
C CYS A 45 -0.60 4.64 -0.67
N LEU A 46 -1.86 4.22 -0.79
CA LEU A 46 -2.33 2.85 -0.63
C LEU A 46 -3.39 2.52 -1.68
N PHE A 47 -3.58 1.23 -1.96
CA PHE A 47 -4.84 0.73 -2.53
C PHE A 47 -5.11 -0.70 -2.04
N ILE A 48 -6.39 -1.09 -1.97
CA ILE A 48 -6.82 -2.49 -1.85
C ILE A 48 -7.36 -2.92 -3.22
N ASP A 49 -6.91 -4.08 -3.70
CA ASP A 49 -7.40 -4.64 -4.96
C ASP A 49 -8.86 -5.09 -4.80
N GLN A 50 -9.73 -4.62 -5.68
CA GLN A 50 -11.16 -4.93 -5.68
C GLN A 50 -11.51 -6.10 -6.61
N TRP A 51 -10.60 -6.49 -7.50
CA TRP A 51 -10.76 -7.62 -8.42
C TRP A 51 -10.14 -8.89 -7.86
N GLN A 52 -8.95 -8.80 -7.27
CA GLN A 52 -8.30 -9.91 -6.58
C GLN A 52 -8.43 -9.76 -5.06
N ALA A 53 -9.30 -10.59 -4.48
CA ALA A 53 -9.54 -10.57 -3.05
C ALA A 53 -8.26 -10.80 -2.24
N GLY A 54 -8.07 -9.99 -1.21
CA GLY A 54 -6.97 -10.15 -0.26
C GLY A 54 -5.62 -9.64 -0.77
N MET A 55 -5.59 -8.82 -1.82
CA MET A 55 -4.38 -8.10 -2.23
C MET A 55 -4.52 -6.59 -1.98
N GLY A 56 -3.39 -5.96 -1.72
CA GLY A 56 -3.29 -4.50 -1.68
C GLY A 56 -1.86 -4.07 -1.93
N ALA A 57 -1.66 -2.79 -2.18
CA ALA A 57 -0.32 -2.24 -2.30
C ALA A 57 -0.18 -0.91 -1.57
N SER A 58 1.07 -0.50 -1.44
CA SER A 58 1.46 0.75 -0.79
C SER A 58 2.66 1.33 -1.50
N GLY A 59 2.64 2.66 -1.66
CA GLY A 59 3.76 3.44 -2.15
C GLY A 59 4.37 4.24 -1.00
N CYS A 60 5.67 4.47 -1.12
CA CYS A 60 6.47 5.14 -0.10
C CYS A 60 7.25 6.32 -0.70
N GLN A 61 7.66 7.22 0.19
CA GLN A 61 8.55 8.33 -0.12
C GLN A 61 9.97 7.89 -0.54
N ASP A 62 10.34 6.64 -0.29
CA ASP A 62 11.63 6.06 -0.73
C ASP A 62 11.60 5.55 -2.19
N GLY A 63 10.48 5.73 -2.90
CA GLY A 63 10.31 5.27 -4.28
C GLY A 63 9.94 3.79 -4.43
N LEU A 64 9.87 3.03 -3.31
CA LEU A 64 9.46 1.64 -3.31
C LEU A 64 7.94 1.49 -3.31
N LEU A 65 7.48 0.50 -4.05
CA LEU A 65 6.13 -0.03 -4.05
C LEU A 65 6.16 -1.43 -3.43
N CYS A 66 5.40 -1.64 -2.37
CA CYS A 66 5.21 -2.96 -1.78
C CYS A 66 3.81 -3.48 -2.10
N VAL A 67 3.72 -4.73 -2.57
CA VAL A 67 2.48 -5.48 -2.78
C VAL A 67 2.33 -6.49 -1.65
N TRP A 68 1.13 -6.55 -1.08
CA TRP A 68 0.83 -7.29 0.15
C TRP A 68 -0.23 -8.36 -0.09
N ASP A 69 -0.04 -9.50 0.57
CA ASP A 69 -1.08 -10.47 0.82
C ASP A 69 -1.79 -10.09 2.13
N LEU A 70 -2.99 -9.53 2.02
CA LEU A 70 -3.83 -9.10 3.14
C LEU A 70 -4.53 -10.27 3.83
N SER A 71 -4.51 -11.47 3.25
CA SER A 71 -5.04 -12.68 3.89
C SER A 71 -4.01 -13.29 4.83
N ARG A 72 -2.73 -13.28 4.42
CA ARG A 72 -1.62 -13.89 5.16
C ARG A 72 -0.76 -12.90 5.93
N GLY A 73 -0.91 -11.60 5.69
CA GLY A 73 -0.15 -10.55 6.36
C GLY A 73 1.31 -10.47 5.94
N GLY A 74 1.59 -10.65 4.65
CA GLY A 74 2.97 -10.74 4.14
C GLY A 74 3.24 -9.80 2.96
N CYS A 75 4.50 -9.36 2.83
CA CYS A 75 4.98 -8.67 1.64
C CYS A 75 5.22 -9.71 0.53
N MET A 76 4.49 -9.61 -0.58
CA MET A 76 4.68 -10.48 -1.75
C MET A 76 5.79 -9.95 -2.66
N TYR A 77 5.76 -8.65 -2.93
CA TYR A 77 6.71 -8.00 -3.83
C TYR A 77 7.17 -6.67 -3.25
N LYS A 78 8.46 -6.38 -3.45
CA LYS A 78 9.04 -5.04 -3.30
C LYS A 78 9.59 -4.62 -4.64
N ILE A 79 9.13 -3.48 -5.12
CA ILE A 79 9.41 -3.00 -6.47
C ILE A 79 10.01 -1.61 -6.33
N GLU A 80 11.23 -1.42 -6.81
CA GLU A 80 11.83 -0.11 -6.99
C GLU A 80 11.14 0.55 -8.19
N ALA A 81 10.02 1.22 -7.90
CA ALA A 81 9.18 1.79 -8.93
C ALA A 81 9.73 3.14 -9.37
N HIS A 82 10.03 4.05 -8.44
CA HIS A 82 10.46 5.41 -8.77
C HIS A 82 11.81 5.74 -8.12
N ASP A 83 12.55 6.68 -8.73
CA ASP A 83 13.80 7.21 -8.15
C ASP A 83 13.54 8.27 -7.05
N ASP A 84 12.27 8.64 -6.86
CA ASP A 84 11.77 9.61 -5.88
C ASP A 84 10.39 9.16 -5.35
N SER A 85 9.81 9.91 -4.41
CA SER A 85 8.56 9.60 -3.72
C SER A 85 7.45 9.20 -4.68
N ILE A 86 6.81 8.06 -4.40
CA ILE A 86 5.53 7.71 -5.02
C ILE A 86 4.46 8.63 -4.44
N VAL A 87 3.66 9.24 -5.30
CA VAL A 87 2.63 10.23 -4.92
C VAL A 87 1.23 9.63 -4.98
N ALA A 88 1.00 8.73 -5.94
CA ALA A 88 -0.28 8.08 -6.13
C ALA A 88 -0.11 6.68 -6.71
N LEU A 89 -1.08 5.81 -6.40
CA LEU A 89 -1.26 4.51 -7.00
C LEU A 89 -2.68 4.41 -7.56
N ALA A 90 -2.81 3.75 -8.71
CA ALA A 90 -4.08 3.31 -9.26
C ALA A 90 -3.96 1.85 -9.67
N CYS A 91 -5.07 1.12 -9.66
CA CYS A 91 -5.09 -0.27 -10.09
C CYS A 91 -6.17 -0.52 -11.14
N SER A 92 -5.92 -1.54 -11.92
CA SER A 92 -6.86 -2.17 -12.85
C SER A 92 -6.79 -3.69 -12.62
N PRO A 93 -7.66 -4.49 -13.23
CA PRO A 93 -7.64 -5.95 -13.06
C PRO A 93 -6.30 -6.63 -13.41
N SER A 94 -5.41 -5.95 -14.14
CA SER A 94 -4.16 -6.54 -14.62
C SER A 94 -2.92 -5.71 -14.31
N TYR A 95 -3.07 -4.44 -13.93
CA TYR A 95 -1.95 -3.51 -13.82
C TYR A 95 -2.05 -2.62 -12.60
N VAL A 96 -0.89 -2.28 -12.04
CA VAL A 96 -0.74 -1.28 -10.98
C VAL A 96 0.00 -0.09 -11.56
N ILE A 97 -0.68 1.05 -11.64
CA ILE A 97 -0.12 2.28 -12.16
C ILE A 97 0.40 3.11 -10.99
N SER A 98 1.62 3.61 -11.09
CA SER A 98 2.29 4.45 -10.09
C SER A 98 2.73 5.78 -10.70
N LEU A 99 2.57 6.84 -9.92
CA LEU A 99 3.00 8.19 -10.25
C LEU A 99 4.01 8.65 -9.21
N GLY A 100 5.17 9.16 -9.64
CA GLY A 100 6.23 9.62 -8.76
C GLY A 100 6.59 11.09 -8.96
N LEU A 101 7.32 11.65 -7.99
CA LEU A 101 7.92 12.99 -8.09
C LEU A 101 9.09 13.05 -9.08
N ASP A 102 9.56 11.89 -9.58
CA ASP A 102 10.51 11.78 -10.69
C ASP A 102 9.88 12.10 -12.07
N GLU A 103 8.71 12.73 -12.07
CA GLU A 103 7.92 13.16 -13.23
C GLU A 103 7.52 12.01 -14.18
N ARG A 104 7.48 10.78 -13.67
CA ARG A 104 7.16 9.58 -14.45
C ARG A 104 5.91 8.88 -13.96
N ILE A 105 5.24 8.21 -14.90
CA ILE A 105 4.20 7.21 -14.65
C ILE A 105 4.76 5.84 -15.03
N ARG A 106 4.59 4.84 -14.15
CA ARG A 106 4.98 3.45 -14.40
C ARG A 106 3.79 2.52 -14.18
N VAL A 107 3.80 1.37 -14.86
CA VAL A 107 2.71 0.38 -14.92
C VAL A 107 3.24 -1.00 -14.57
#